data_AF-A0A8C9G4M3-F1
#
_entry.id   AF-A0A8C9G4M3-F1
#
_cell.length_a   1.000
_cell.length_b   1.000
_cell.length_c   1.000
_cell.angle_alpha   90.00
_cell.angle_beta   90.00
_cell.angle_gamma   90.00
#
_symmetry.space_group_name_H-M   'P 1'
#
loop_
_entity.id
_entity.type
_entity.pdbx_description
1 polymer ?
#
loop_
_entity_poly.entity_id
_entity_poly.type
_entity_poly.pdbx_seq_one_letter_code
_entity_poly.pdbx_strand_id
1 'polypeptide(L)'
;MARQGSDLLACLISVGQACPPSCHCHGGDLQHVICDNAGLKKIPKVPEQTRLLNLQKNNFPVLPTNGFRDLKKLVSLHLQSSRIKEISTGAFRGLKNLVYLYLTDNQISVIKPGAFDDLSELTYLYLDQNKIPDLSKGILSPLVNLFILHLGSNKIRELKAGAFSGAKDLRWLFLSDNSLTNLLPGTLEDVENLAVLHLDKNQLSSYPVSAMSKLRVLEELKLSHNPIEVIPDNAFQSFGRYMQTLHLDNMKLKKFADNAFTGVTALKAAHLENNRLTQLPRNFPFDKMETLTLSRNAWHCNCQLAHLRRWQKGNRTRTDDTCSTPAQYRGQSIRDTPALRTCKLPTKRSRKGSRH
;
A
#
# COMPACT_ATOMS: atom_id res chain seq x y z
N MET A 1 2.23 68.97 -41.10
CA MET A 1 3.14 68.26 -40.18
C MET A 1 2.41 68.18 -38.86
N ALA A 2 1.67 67.09 -38.59
CA ALA A 2 2.12 65.90 -37.84
C ALA A 2 2.70 66.27 -36.46
N ARG A 3 2.37 65.67 -35.31
CA ARG A 3 1.42 64.66 -34.80
C ARG A 3 1.78 64.55 -33.29
N GLN A 4 0.82 64.31 -32.39
CA GLN A 4 0.84 63.46 -31.15
C GLN A 4 2.06 63.51 -30.18
N GLY A 5 1.98 63.31 -28.87
CA GLY A 5 0.98 62.77 -27.94
C GLY A 5 1.62 62.84 -26.52
N SER A 6 0.85 63.09 -25.47
CA SER A 6 0.29 62.05 -24.58
C SER A 6 1.33 61.33 -23.71
N ASP A 7 1.88 62.01 -22.69
CA ASP A 7 2.53 61.35 -21.55
C ASP A 7 1.47 60.93 -20.52
N LEU A 8 0.91 59.74 -20.74
CA LEU A 8 0.21 58.97 -19.72
C LEU A 8 1.09 57.77 -19.40
N LEU A 9 1.91 57.93 -18.36
CA LEU A 9 2.63 56.83 -17.71
C LEU A 9 1.60 55.94 -17.01
N ALA A 10 0.92 55.09 -17.77
CA ALA A 10 0.07 54.04 -17.23
C ALA A 10 0.97 52.99 -16.59
N CYS A 11 1.05 53.03 -15.26
CA CYS A 11 1.58 51.98 -14.42
C CYS A 11 0.95 50.64 -14.84
N LEU A 12 1.74 49.77 -15.48
CA LEU A 12 1.43 48.35 -15.62
C LEU A 12 1.57 47.71 -14.23
N ILE A 13 0.58 47.95 -13.36
CA ILE A 13 0.39 47.11 -12.20
C ILE A 13 0.00 45.75 -12.77
N SER A 14 0.90 44.77 -12.67
CA SER A 14 0.51 43.39 -12.81
C SER A 14 -0.64 43.18 -11.83
N VAL A 15 -1.84 42.93 -12.33
CA VAL A 15 -2.96 42.50 -11.50
C VAL A 15 -2.62 41.08 -11.06
N GLY A 16 -1.68 40.95 -10.12
CA GLY A 16 -1.40 39.72 -9.43
C GLY A 16 -2.72 39.27 -8.82
N GLN A 17 -3.22 38.11 -9.24
CA GLN A 17 -4.46 37.56 -8.71
C GLN A 17 -4.38 37.61 -7.18
N ALA A 18 -5.30 38.34 -6.57
CA ALA A 18 -5.36 38.48 -5.13
C ALA A 18 -5.75 37.14 -4.48
N CYS A 19 -5.43 36.99 -3.19
CA CYS A 19 -5.89 35.85 -2.42
C CYS A 19 -7.44 35.76 -2.46
N PRO A 20 -8.04 34.58 -2.67
CA PRO A 20 -9.49 34.47 -2.69
C PRO A 20 -10.11 34.88 -1.34
N PRO A 21 -11.27 35.57 -1.31
CA PRO A 21 -11.83 36.16 -0.09
C PRO A 21 -12.11 35.18 1.06
N SER A 22 -12.38 33.91 0.74
CA SER A 22 -12.67 32.86 1.73
C SER A 22 -11.45 31.98 2.04
N CYS A 23 -10.26 32.41 1.66
CA CYS A 23 -9.03 31.64 1.77
C CYS A 23 -7.94 32.43 2.49
N HIS A 24 -6.96 31.68 3.02
CA HIS A 24 -5.76 32.21 3.63
C HIS A 24 -4.58 31.89 2.71
N CYS A 25 -3.78 32.89 2.36
CA CYS A 25 -2.63 32.74 1.49
C CYS A 25 -1.33 33.05 2.25
N HIS A 26 -0.31 32.22 2.06
CA HIS A 26 0.98 32.32 2.77
C HIS A 26 2.17 32.10 1.82
N GLY A 27 3.35 32.53 2.29
CA GLY A 27 4.61 32.50 1.53
C GLY A 27 4.70 33.67 0.56
N GLY A 28 5.90 34.24 0.38
CA GLY A 28 6.17 35.51 -0.33
C GLY A 28 5.18 35.82 -1.46
N ASP A 29 5.37 35.20 -2.62
CA ASP A 29 4.50 35.42 -3.79
C ASP A 29 3.16 34.63 -3.72
N LEU A 30 2.54 34.44 -2.55
CA LEU A 30 1.30 33.68 -2.36
C LEU A 30 1.39 32.22 -2.85
N GLN A 31 2.50 31.55 -2.54
CA GLN A 31 2.78 30.19 -3.03
C GLN A 31 1.84 29.13 -2.40
N HIS A 32 1.30 29.37 -1.22
CA HIS A 32 0.39 28.46 -0.54
C HIS A 32 -0.99 29.11 -0.40
N VAL A 33 -2.03 28.45 -0.88
CA VAL A 33 -3.43 28.91 -0.80
C VAL A 33 -4.26 27.87 -0.05
N ILE A 34 -4.86 28.30 1.06
CA ILE A 34 -5.59 27.43 1.99
C ILE A 34 -7.05 27.90 2.08
N CYS A 35 -7.95 27.10 1.54
CA CYS A 35 -9.40 27.30 1.55
C CYS A 35 -10.11 26.15 2.28
N ASP A 36 -9.55 25.68 3.40
CA ASP A 36 -10.15 24.59 4.19
C ASP A 36 -11.51 25.00 4.73
N ASN A 37 -12.53 24.16 4.52
CA ASN A 37 -13.88 24.33 5.06
C ASN A 37 -14.49 25.72 4.78
N ALA A 38 -14.17 26.29 3.62
CA ALA A 38 -14.59 27.62 3.20
C ALA A 38 -15.99 27.65 2.57
N GLY A 39 -16.71 26.51 2.57
CA GLY A 39 -18.04 26.39 1.95
C GLY A 39 -18.03 26.47 0.43
N LEU A 40 -16.88 26.23 -0.21
CA LEU A 40 -16.71 26.36 -1.65
C LEU A 40 -17.48 25.26 -2.39
N LYS A 41 -18.18 25.68 -3.46
CA LYS A 41 -18.90 24.80 -4.39
C LYS A 41 -18.24 24.70 -5.77
N LYS A 42 -17.24 25.53 -6.02
CA LYS A 42 -16.47 25.62 -7.26
C LYS A 42 -15.01 25.87 -6.91
N ILE A 43 -14.11 25.41 -7.78
CA ILE A 43 -12.68 25.66 -7.64
C ILE A 43 -12.45 27.18 -7.72
N PRO A 44 -11.82 27.82 -6.72
CA PRO A 44 -11.60 29.26 -6.73
C PRO A 44 -10.50 29.62 -7.74
N LYS A 45 -10.54 30.84 -8.27
CA LYS A 45 -9.40 31.40 -9.00
C LYS A 45 -8.30 31.73 -8.01
N VAL A 46 -7.13 31.16 -8.20
CA VAL A 46 -5.96 31.35 -7.32
C VAL A 46 -4.75 31.77 -8.17
N PRO A 47 -3.73 32.42 -7.59
CA PRO A 47 -2.58 32.91 -8.34
C PRO A 47 -1.85 31.79 -9.10
N GLU A 48 -1.42 32.04 -10.34
CA GLU A 48 -0.73 31.05 -11.18
C GLU A 48 0.58 30.51 -10.56
N GLN A 49 1.19 31.29 -9.67
CA GLN A 49 2.39 30.90 -8.94
C GLN A 49 2.13 29.99 -7.73
N THR A 50 0.88 29.64 -7.45
CA THR A 50 0.50 28.73 -6.37
C THR A 50 1.21 27.38 -6.55
N ARG A 51 1.95 26.96 -5.52
CA ARG A 51 2.62 25.67 -5.42
C ARG A 51 1.86 24.67 -4.54
N LEU A 52 1.09 25.16 -3.57
CA LEU A 52 0.22 24.33 -2.74
C LEU A 52 -1.18 24.92 -2.71
N LEU A 53 -2.17 24.10 -3.06
CA LEU A 53 -3.58 24.47 -3.01
C LEU A 53 -4.31 23.48 -2.09
N ASN A 54 -4.84 23.99 -0.99
CA ASN A 54 -5.65 23.23 -0.06
C ASN A 54 -7.12 23.63 -0.16
N LEU A 55 -7.96 22.71 -0.65
CA LEU A 55 -9.39 22.85 -0.81
C LEU A 55 -10.16 21.78 -0.02
N GLN A 56 -9.58 21.22 1.05
CA GLN A 56 -10.21 20.17 1.84
C GLN A 56 -11.53 20.64 2.49
N LYS A 57 -12.40 19.69 2.83
CA LYS A 57 -13.69 19.91 3.51
C LYS A 57 -14.64 20.89 2.80
N ASN A 58 -14.57 20.95 1.48
CA ASN A 58 -15.49 21.75 0.66
C ASN A 58 -16.56 20.84 0.01
N ASN A 59 -17.25 21.32 -1.03
CA ASN A 59 -18.27 20.55 -1.73
C ASN A 59 -18.06 20.61 -3.25
N PHE A 60 -17.28 19.66 -3.79
CA PHE A 60 -17.03 19.53 -5.23
C PHE A 60 -17.55 18.17 -5.74
N PRO A 61 -18.88 17.98 -5.90
CA PRO A 61 -19.42 16.68 -6.31
C PRO A 61 -18.82 16.12 -7.61
N VAL A 62 -18.37 17.01 -8.51
CA VAL A 62 -17.68 16.67 -9.75
C VAL A 62 -16.45 17.54 -9.87
N LEU A 63 -15.29 16.94 -10.16
CA LEU A 63 -14.10 17.67 -10.61
C LEU A 63 -14.17 17.83 -12.13
N PRO A 64 -14.42 19.05 -12.63
CA PRO A 64 -14.66 19.28 -14.05
C PRO A 64 -13.37 19.21 -14.87
N THR A 65 -13.50 18.90 -16.16
CA THR A 65 -12.41 19.02 -17.13
C THR A 65 -11.76 20.40 -17.05
N ASN A 66 -10.42 20.45 -17.06
CA ASN A 66 -9.62 21.68 -16.96
C ASN A 66 -9.83 22.48 -15.65
N GLY A 67 -10.32 21.85 -14.57
CA GLY A 67 -10.63 22.54 -13.31
C GLY A 67 -9.44 23.28 -12.68
N PHE A 68 -8.21 22.87 -12.98
CA PHE A 68 -6.97 23.43 -12.43
C PHE A 68 -5.98 23.88 -13.52
N ARG A 69 -6.43 24.09 -14.76
CA ARG A 69 -5.58 24.23 -15.96
C ARG A 69 -4.48 25.28 -15.86
N ASP A 70 -4.76 26.39 -15.18
CA ASP A 70 -3.85 27.54 -15.11
C ASP A 70 -2.77 27.38 -14.02
N LEU A 71 -2.88 26.37 -13.14
CA LEU A 71 -1.99 26.17 -11.99
C LEU A 71 -0.75 25.34 -12.35
N LYS A 72 -0.01 25.79 -13.37
CA LYS A 72 1.13 25.05 -13.93
C LYS A 72 2.28 24.83 -12.94
N LYS A 73 2.40 25.65 -11.89
CA LYS A 73 3.43 25.53 -10.84
C LYS A 73 2.98 24.72 -9.63
N LEU A 74 1.76 24.17 -9.65
CA LEU A 74 1.20 23.44 -8.52
C LEU A 74 1.96 22.13 -8.30
N VAL A 75 2.39 21.92 -7.05
CA VAL A 75 3.15 20.76 -6.58
C VAL A 75 2.30 19.88 -5.66
N SER A 76 1.42 20.48 -4.85
CA SER A 76 0.55 19.75 -3.92
C SER A 76 -0.90 20.22 -4.01
N LEU A 77 -1.82 19.29 -4.17
CA LEU A 77 -3.27 19.54 -4.24
C LEU A 77 -4.01 18.69 -3.20
N HIS A 78 -4.71 19.36 -2.30
CA HIS A 78 -5.46 18.75 -1.20
C HIS A 78 -6.97 18.91 -1.44
N LEU A 79 -7.67 17.79 -1.60
CA LEU A 79 -9.10 17.71 -1.90
C LEU A 79 -9.82 16.72 -0.97
N GLN A 80 -9.27 16.46 0.20
CA GLN A 80 -9.83 15.52 1.18
C GLN A 80 -11.20 15.98 1.68
N SER A 81 -12.10 15.03 1.98
CA SER A 81 -13.40 15.33 2.61
C SER A 81 -14.26 16.32 1.81
N SER A 82 -14.07 16.41 0.49
CA SER A 82 -14.72 17.41 -0.38
C SER A 82 -15.95 16.89 -1.14
N ARG A 83 -16.48 15.74 -0.72
CA ARG A 83 -17.70 15.09 -1.25
C ARG A 83 -17.65 14.81 -2.76
N ILE A 84 -16.45 14.62 -3.31
CA ILE A 84 -16.24 14.34 -4.74
C ILE A 84 -16.82 12.97 -5.07
N LYS A 85 -17.64 12.89 -6.12
CA LYS A 85 -18.26 11.64 -6.61
C LYS A 85 -17.68 11.21 -7.95
N GLU A 86 -17.32 12.19 -8.79
CA GLU A 86 -16.81 11.96 -10.14
C GLU A 86 -15.57 12.81 -10.42
N ILE A 87 -14.58 12.19 -11.06
CA ILE A 87 -13.43 12.87 -11.69
C ILE A 87 -13.61 12.79 -13.21
N SER A 88 -13.87 13.93 -13.84
CA SER A 88 -14.06 14.00 -15.29
C SER A 88 -12.74 13.84 -16.05
N THR A 89 -12.81 13.50 -17.34
CA THR A 89 -11.66 13.44 -18.25
C THR A 89 -10.90 14.77 -18.24
N GLY A 90 -9.58 14.73 -18.08
CA GLY A 90 -8.72 15.90 -18.04
C GLY A 90 -9.00 16.85 -16.87
N ALA A 91 -9.54 16.37 -15.75
CA ALA A 91 -9.81 17.20 -14.58
C ALA A 91 -8.54 17.91 -14.06
N PHE A 92 -7.40 17.21 -14.13
CA PHE A 92 -6.09 17.69 -13.68
C PHE A 92 -5.16 18.13 -14.82
N ARG A 93 -5.71 18.33 -16.02
CA ARG A 93 -4.93 18.68 -17.21
C ARG A 93 -4.11 19.96 -16.98
N GLY A 94 -2.84 19.95 -17.39
CA GLY A 94 -1.92 21.08 -17.20
C GLY A 94 -1.11 21.06 -15.89
N LEU A 95 -1.45 20.19 -14.93
CA LEU A 95 -0.74 20.08 -13.65
C LEU A 95 0.54 19.24 -13.75
N LYS A 96 1.44 19.60 -14.68
CA LYS A 96 2.64 18.82 -15.01
C LYS A 96 3.67 18.74 -13.90
N ASN A 97 3.65 19.66 -12.93
CA ASN A 97 4.57 19.69 -11.79
C ASN A 97 3.97 19.11 -10.49
N LEU A 98 2.76 18.55 -10.57
CA LEU A 98 2.06 18.05 -9.39
C LEU A 98 2.72 16.76 -8.91
N VAL A 99 3.17 16.76 -7.65
CA VAL A 99 3.84 15.63 -7.01
C VAL A 99 2.90 14.91 -6.05
N TYR A 100 2.04 15.65 -5.34
CA TYR A 100 1.11 15.13 -4.34
C TYR A 100 -0.35 15.43 -4.72
N LEU A 101 -1.18 14.39 -4.76
CA LEU A 101 -2.62 14.51 -4.95
C LEU A 101 -3.37 13.74 -3.87
N TYR A 102 -4.08 14.48 -3.01
CA TYR A 102 -4.87 13.92 -1.93
C TYR A 102 -6.36 13.99 -2.24
N LEU A 103 -6.97 12.82 -2.46
CA LEU A 103 -8.40 12.63 -2.71
C LEU A 103 -9.05 11.72 -1.65
N THR A 104 -8.36 11.51 -0.52
CA THR A 104 -8.80 10.73 0.63
C THR A 104 -10.16 11.18 1.16
N ASP A 105 -10.97 10.24 1.67
CA ASP A 105 -12.25 10.52 2.33
C ASP A 105 -13.19 11.32 1.41
N ASN A 106 -13.50 10.75 0.26
CA ASN A 106 -14.48 11.31 -0.67
C ASN A 106 -15.56 10.26 -1.00
N GLN A 107 -16.38 10.51 -2.01
CA GLN A 107 -17.42 9.60 -2.46
C GLN A 107 -17.15 9.13 -3.88
N ILE A 108 -15.88 9.10 -4.30
CA ILE A 108 -15.49 8.84 -5.68
C ILE A 108 -15.92 7.43 -6.05
N SER A 109 -16.85 7.33 -6.99
CA SER A 109 -17.29 6.07 -7.57
C SER A 109 -17.08 6.02 -9.08
N VAL A 110 -16.73 7.16 -9.71
CA VAL A 110 -16.51 7.28 -11.15
C VAL A 110 -15.20 8.04 -11.40
N ILE A 111 -14.26 7.39 -12.06
CA ILE A 111 -13.04 8.01 -12.58
C ILE A 111 -13.09 7.83 -14.11
N LYS A 112 -13.29 8.92 -14.85
CA LYS A 112 -13.40 8.84 -16.31
C LYS A 112 -12.03 8.54 -16.95
N PRO A 113 -11.99 7.86 -18.11
CA PRO A 113 -10.74 7.73 -18.88
C PRO A 113 -10.08 9.09 -19.11
N GLY A 114 -8.76 9.15 -18.95
CA GLY A 114 -7.98 10.39 -19.05
C GLY A 114 -8.16 11.37 -17.88
N ALA A 115 -8.79 10.95 -16.77
CA ALA A 115 -8.92 11.79 -15.58
C ALA A 115 -7.56 12.31 -15.06
N PHE A 116 -6.53 11.47 -15.15
CA PHE A 116 -5.17 11.73 -14.66
C PHE A 116 -4.19 12.15 -15.77
N ASP A 117 -4.68 12.60 -16.93
CA ASP A 117 -3.82 13.09 -18.01
C ASP A 117 -2.96 14.29 -17.55
N ASP A 118 -1.76 14.40 -18.14
CA ASP A 118 -0.71 15.40 -17.83
C ASP A 118 -0.05 15.30 -16.43
N LEU A 119 -0.42 14.33 -15.59
CA LEU A 119 0.18 14.14 -14.26
C LEU A 119 1.49 13.33 -14.29
N SER A 120 2.44 13.73 -15.15
CA SER A 120 3.69 12.98 -15.37
C SER A 120 4.61 12.96 -14.15
N GLU A 121 4.64 14.02 -13.34
CA GLU A 121 5.48 14.12 -12.12
C GLU A 121 4.79 13.59 -10.85
N LEU A 122 3.54 13.10 -10.98
CA LEU A 122 2.78 12.67 -9.82
C LEU A 122 3.44 11.45 -9.18
N THR A 123 3.87 11.62 -7.94
CA THR A 123 4.62 10.62 -7.18
C THR A 123 3.74 9.97 -6.11
N TYR A 124 2.79 10.72 -5.54
CA TYR A 124 1.95 10.27 -4.44
C TYR A 124 0.47 10.50 -4.74
N LEU A 125 -0.29 9.43 -4.90
CA LEU A 125 -1.73 9.46 -5.14
C LEU A 125 -2.49 8.77 -4.01
N TYR A 126 -3.30 9.54 -3.29
CA TYR A 126 -4.15 9.04 -2.22
C TYR A 126 -5.62 9.07 -2.65
N LEU A 127 -6.20 7.89 -2.82
CA LEU A 127 -7.60 7.65 -3.21
C LEU A 127 -8.34 6.81 -2.15
N ASP A 128 -7.81 6.73 -0.94
CA ASP A 128 -8.36 5.91 0.13
C ASP A 128 -9.66 6.47 0.69
N GLN A 129 -10.46 5.62 1.34
CA GLN A 129 -11.76 5.99 1.91
C GLN A 129 -12.69 6.60 0.84
N ASN A 130 -12.88 5.87 -0.25
CA ASN A 130 -13.73 6.25 -1.36
C ASN A 130 -14.71 5.11 -1.70
N LYS A 131 -15.37 5.16 -2.87
CA LYS A 131 -16.36 4.18 -3.32
C LYS A 131 -15.96 3.55 -4.66
N ILE A 132 -14.66 3.48 -4.95
CA ILE A 132 -14.13 3.00 -6.24
C ILE A 132 -14.41 1.50 -6.37
N PRO A 133 -15.18 1.06 -7.38
CA PRO A 133 -15.54 -0.37 -7.53
C PRO A 133 -14.50 -1.18 -8.31
N ASP A 134 -13.73 -0.54 -9.18
CA ASP A 134 -12.70 -1.14 -10.02
C ASP A 134 -11.73 -0.07 -10.56
N LEU A 135 -10.61 -0.53 -11.14
CA LEU A 135 -9.70 0.30 -11.92
C LEU A 135 -9.78 -0.13 -13.39
N SER A 136 -10.10 0.81 -14.26
CA SER A 136 -10.12 0.57 -15.69
C SER A 136 -8.70 0.48 -16.27
N LYS A 137 -8.54 -0.31 -17.33
CA LYS A 137 -7.26 -0.49 -18.01
C LYS A 137 -6.71 0.87 -18.47
N GLY A 138 -5.44 1.13 -18.17
CA GLY A 138 -4.75 2.35 -18.58
C GLY A 138 -5.16 3.61 -17.82
N ILE A 139 -6.01 3.54 -16.79
CA ILE A 139 -6.38 4.74 -16.01
C ILE A 139 -5.17 5.40 -15.36
N LEU A 140 -4.13 4.62 -15.04
CA LEU A 140 -2.88 5.08 -14.45
C LEU A 140 -1.75 5.26 -15.47
N SER A 141 -2.01 5.08 -16.78
CA SER A 141 -0.95 5.13 -17.79
C SER A 141 -0.17 6.45 -17.87
N PRO A 142 -0.76 7.63 -17.58
CA PRO A 142 0.00 8.87 -17.53
C PRO A 142 0.94 8.99 -16.32
N LEU A 143 0.73 8.19 -15.27
CA LEU A 143 1.37 8.32 -13.97
C LEU A 143 2.70 7.55 -13.91
N VAL A 144 3.61 7.89 -14.81
CA VAL A 144 4.85 7.12 -15.03
C VAL A 144 5.80 7.14 -13.83
N ASN A 145 5.81 8.22 -13.06
CA ASN A 145 6.63 8.42 -11.85
C ASN A 145 5.91 8.08 -10.54
N LEU A 146 4.74 7.43 -10.61
CA LEU A 146 3.93 7.15 -9.41
C LEU A 146 4.65 6.18 -8.49
N PHE A 147 4.99 6.59 -7.28
CA PHE A 147 5.69 5.77 -6.28
C PHE A 147 4.72 5.15 -5.28
N ILE A 148 3.73 5.92 -4.81
CA ILE A 148 2.68 5.47 -3.87
C ILE A 148 1.31 5.56 -4.54
N LEU A 149 0.58 4.45 -4.50
CA LEU A 149 -0.85 4.41 -4.78
C LEU A 149 -1.60 3.88 -3.56
N HIS A 150 -2.39 4.73 -2.92
CA HIS A 150 -3.20 4.35 -1.78
C HIS A 150 -4.68 4.23 -2.18
N LEU A 151 -5.21 3.00 -2.16
CA LEU A 151 -6.58 2.64 -2.52
C LEU A 151 -7.32 1.92 -1.39
N GLY A 152 -6.78 1.97 -0.16
CA GLY A 152 -7.41 1.34 1.00
C GLY A 152 -8.83 1.86 1.28
N SER A 153 -9.68 1.05 1.91
CA SER A 153 -11.06 1.41 2.25
C SER A 153 -11.87 1.88 1.03
N ASN A 154 -11.88 1.07 -0.03
CA ASN A 154 -12.69 1.27 -1.24
C ASN A 154 -13.64 0.08 -1.45
N LYS A 155 -14.21 -0.05 -2.66
CA LYS A 155 -15.15 -1.12 -3.02
C LYS A 155 -14.61 -2.03 -4.12
N ILE A 156 -13.28 -2.11 -4.25
CA ILE A 156 -12.63 -2.85 -5.34
C ILE A 156 -12.92 -4.34 -5.17
N ARG A 157 -13.59 -4.94 -6.15
CA ARG A 157 -13.93 -6.38 -6.15
C ARG A 157 -12.97 -7.22 -6.96
N GLU A 158 -12.42 -6.63 -8.01
CA GLU A 158 -11.54 -7.29 -8.97
C GLU A 158 -10.51 -6.27 -9.48
N LEU A 159 -9.30 -6.74 -9.74
CA LEU A 159 -8.26 -5.98 -10.44
C LEU A 159 -7.95 -6.67 -11.77
N LYS A 160 -8.36 -6.04 -12.86
CA LYS A 160 -8.17 -6.56 -14.22
C LYS A 160 -6.72 -6.40 -14.68
N ALA A 161 -6.30 -7.24 -15.62
CA ALA A 161 -5.01 -7.08 -16.28
C ALA A 161 -4.88 -5.69 -16.91
N GLY A 162 -3.72 -5.04 -16.72
CA GLY A 162 -3.47 -3.68 -17.19
C GLY A 162 -4.09 -2.56 -16.35
N ALA A 163 -4.65 -2.87 -15.17
CA ALA A 163 -5.11 -1.85 -14.21
C ALA A 163 -3.98 -0.92 -13.76
N PHE A 164 -2.74 -1.43 -13.69
CA PHE A 164 -1.55 -0.68 -13.31
C PHE A 164 -0.64 -0.33 -14.49
N SER A 165 -1.14 -0.49 -15.73
CA SER A 165 -0.36 -0.24 -16.93
C SER A 165 0.16 1.19 -16.96
N GLY A 166 1.48 1.34 -17.15
CA GLY A 166 2.20 2.61 -17.18
C GLY A 166 2.77 3.08 -15.83
N ALA A 167 2.30 2.56 -14.69
CA ALA A 167 2.79 2.91 -13.35
C ALA A 167 4.10 2.14 -13.00
N LYS A 168 5.13 2.30 -13.85
CA LYS A 168 6.37 1.51 -13.79
C LYS A 168 7.21 1.76 -12.52
N ASP A 169 7.11 2.97 -11.97
CA ASP A 169 7.82 3.35 -10.75
C ASP A 169 7.05 3.09 -9.46
N LEU A 170 5.92 2.39 -9.55
CA LEU A 170 5.14 2.04 -8.38
C LEU A 170 5.96 1.12 -7.47
N ARG A 171 6.09 1.53 -6.20
CA ARG A 171 6.76 0.75 -5.16
C ARG A 171 5.81 0.36 -4.06
N TRP A 172 4.89 1.23 -3.67
CA TRP A 172 3.96 0.98 -2.56
C TRP A 172 2.52 0.99 -3.05
N LEU A 173 1.85 -0.15 -2.89
CA LEU A 173 0.47 -0.36 -3.28
C LEU A 173 -0.36 -0.78 -2.07
N PHE A 174 -1.32 0.06 -1.69
CA PHE A 174 -2.22 -0.18 -0.57
C PHE A 174 -3.63 -0.48 -1.07
N LEU A 175 -4.09 -1.72 -0.88
CA LEU A 175 -5.41 -2.22 -1.26
C LEU A 175 -6.18 -2.79 -0.05
N SER A 176 -5.74 -2.46 1.16
CA SER A 176 -6.37 -2.89 2.41
C SER A 176 -7.84 -2.51 2.47
N ASP A 177 -8.68 -3.32 3.13
CA ASP A 177 -10.10 -2.98 3.34
C ASP A 177 -10.85 -2.72 2.01
N ASN A 178 -10.79 -3.71 1.12
CA ASN A 178 -11.54 -3.74 -0.14
C ASN A 178 -12.40 -5.02 -0.17
N SER A 179 -12.93 -5.38 -1.34
CA SER A 179 -13.75 -6.59 -1.54
C SER A 179 -13.11 -7.57 -2.53
N LEU A 180 -11.78 -7.64 -2.56
CA LEU A 180 -11.06 -8.54 -3.46
C LEU A 180 -11.28 -9.99 -3.05
N THR A 181 -11.76 -10.81 -3.98
CA THR A 181 -11.99 -12.26 -3.75
C THR A 181 -10.90 -13.14 -4.34
N ASN A 182 -10.22 -12.65 -5.37
CA ASN A 182 -9.07 -13.28 -6.00
C ASN A 182 -8.13 -12.21 -6.61
N LEU A 183 -6.94 -12.64 -7.04
CA LEU A 183 -6.08 -11.88 -7.95
C LEU A 183 -5.80 -12.76 -9.17
N LEU A 184 -6.19 -12.29 -10.35
CA LEU A 184 -6.05 -13.03 -11.59
C LEU A 184 -4.59 -13.06 -12.07
N PRO A 185 -4.20 -14.05 -12.89
CA PRO A 185 -2.90 -14.02 -13.57
C PRO A 185 -2.72 -12.72 -14.37
N GLY A 186 -1.54 -12.11 -14.28
CA GLY A 186 -1.22 -10.86 -14.98
C GLY A 186 -1.69 -9.57 -14.29
N THR A 187 -2.49 -9.65 -13.22
CA THR A 187 -2.95 -8.46 -12.47
C THR A 187 -1.78 -7.60 -11.96
N LEU A 188 -0.66 -8.22 -11.58
CA LEU A 188 0.52 -7.55 -11.02
C LEU A 188 1.72 -7.50 -12.00
N GLU A 189 1.50 -7.78 -13.28
CA GLU A 189 2.58 -7.86 -14.29
C GLU A 189 3.22 -6.51 -14.60
N ASP A 190 2.47 -5.42 -14.52
CA ASP A 190 3.00 -4.07 -14.74
C ASP A 190 3.79 -3.51 -13.53
N VAL A 191 3.76 -4.20 -12.38
CA VAL A 191 4.26 -3.70 -11.08
C VAL A 191 5.20 -4.70 -10.39
N GLU A 192 6.06 -5.37 -11.17
CA GLU A 192 7.01 -6.39 -10.67
C GLU A 192 7.97 -5.88 -9.58
N ASN A 193 8.21 -4.56 -9.55
CA ASN A 193 9.14 -3.88 -8.66
C ASN A 193 8.51 -3.33 -7.37
N LEU A 194 7.30 -3.78 -6.99
CA LEU A 194 6.72 -3.40 -5.70
C LEU A 194 7.63 -3.80 -4.54
N ALA A 195 7.82 -2.87 -3.60
CA ALA A 195 8.48 -3.09 -2.32
C ALA A 195 7.44 -3.37 -1.21
N VAL A 196 6.27 -2.73 -1.28
CA VAL A 196 5.20 -2.88 -0.27
C VAL A 196 3.89 -3.19 -0.96
N LEU A 197 3.24 -4.28 -0.52
CA LEU A 197 1.91 -4.68 -0.99
C LEU A 197 1.02 -5.01 0.20
N HIS A 198 -0.01 -4.20 0.39
CA HIS A 198 -1.03 -4.44 1.42
C HIS A 198 -2.35 -4.88 0.78
N LEU A 199 -2.79 -6.08 1.15
CA LEU A 199 -4.03 -6.72 0.70
C LEU A 199 -4.88 -7.18 1.89
N ASP A 200 -4.56 -6.71 3.10
CA ASP A 200 -5.27 -7.10 4.32
C ASP A 200 -6.75 -6.65 4.31
N LYS A 201 -7.58 -7.32 5.11
CA LYS A 201 -9.03 -7.05 5.20
C LYS A 201 -9.73 -7.10 3.83
N ASN A 202 -9.41 -8.13 3.05
CA ASN A 202 -10.12 -8.48 1.83
C ASN A 202 -10.83 -9.83 2.00
N GLN A 203 -11.31 -10.42 0.90
CA GLN A 203 -12.06 -11.68 0.88
C GLN A 203 -11.30 -12.77 0.11
N LEU A 204 -9.96 -12.70 0.08
CA LEU A 204 -9.13 -13.69 -0.61
C LEU A 204 -9.25 -15.05 0.07
N SER A 205 -9.83 -16.02 -0.63
CA SER A 205 -10.04 -17.39 -0.12
C SER A 205 -8.85 -18.32 -0.34
N SER A 206 -7.91 -17.93 -1.19
CA SER A 206 -6.68 -18.69 -1.46
C SER A 206 -5.50 -17.75 -1.74
N TYR A 207 -4.28 -18.25 -1.55
CA TYR A 207 -3.06 -17.51 -1.88
C TYR A 207 -2.90 -17.42 -3.42
N PRO A 208 -2.85 -16.23 -4.02
CA PRO A 208 -2.88 -16.07 -5.48
C PRO A 208 -1.49 -16.26 -6.09
N VAL A 209 -1.03 -17.51 -6.19
CA VAL A 209 0.33 -17.88 -6.66
C VAL A 209 0.67 -17.22 -8.00
N SER A 210 -0.23 -17.29 -8.99
CA SER A 210 0.04 -16.76 -10.34
C SER A 210 0.29 -15.25 -10.35
N ALA A 211 -0.48 -14.48 -9.58
CA ALA A 211 -0.28 -13.03 -9.47
C ALA A 211 0.98 -12.70 -8.67
N MET A 212 1.19 -13.36 -7.52
CA MET A 212 2.32 -13.11 -6.63
C MET A 212 3.68 -13.46 -7.26
N SER A 213 3.71 -14.48 -8.13
CA SER A 213 4.93 -14.93 -8.80
C SER A 213 5.60 -13.87 -9.69
N LYS A 214 4.86 -12.81 -10.06
CA LYS A 214 5.35 -11.69 -10.87
C LYS A 214 6.19 -10.71 -10.06
N LEU A 215 5.98 -10.62 -8.75
CA LEU A 215 6.73 -9.71 -7.89
C LEU A 215 8.13 -10.26 -7.63
N ARG A 216 9.15 -9.38 -7.69
CA ARG A 216 10.57 -9.79 -7.62
C ARG A 216 11.31 -9.28 -6.40
N VAL A 217 10.92 -8.12 -5.89
CA VAL A 217 11.66 -7.37 -4.85
C VAL A 217 10.77 -6.95 -3.67
N LEU A 218 9.67 -7.67 -3.45
CA LEU A 218 8.73 -7.35 -2.38
C LEU A 218 9.38 -7.51 -1.00
N GLU A 219 9.37 -6.45 -0.21
CA GLU A 219 9.94 -6.38 1.12
C GLU A 219 8.89 -6.59 2.22
N GLU A 220 7.68 -6.04 2.03
CA GLU A 220 6.56 -6.16 2.96
C GLU A 220 5.30 -6.66 2.25
N LEU A 221 4.74 -7.76 2.79
CA LEU A 221 3.47 -8.33 2.35
C LEU A 221 2.49 -8.39 3.51
N LYS A 222 1.32 -7.75 3.35
CA LYS A 222 0.19 -7.88 4.29
C LYS A 222 -0.97 -8.62 3.64
N LEU A 223 -1.33 -9.76 4.20
CA LEU A 223 -2.50 -10.56 3.83
C LEU A 223 -3.48 -10.76 4.99
N SER A 224 -3.23 -10.13 6.13
CA SER A 224 -4.02 -10.27 7.35
C SER A 224 -5.52 -10.14 7.10
N HIS A 225 -6.35 -10.79 7.91
CA HIS A 225 -7.81 -10.70 7.79
C HIS A 225 -8.37 -11.14 6.41
N ASN A 226 -7.70 -12.06 5.70
CA ASN A 226 -8.24 -12.76 4.54
C ASN A 226 -8.49 -14.24 4.88
N PRO A 227 -9.57 -14.87 4.37
CA PRO A 227 -9.90 -16.26 4.68
C PRO A 227 -9.02 -17.31 3.93
N ILE A 228 -7.70 -17.11 3.88
CA ILE A 228 -6.76 -18.07 3.26
C ILE A 228 -6.37 -19.13 4.29
N GLU A 229 -6.80 -20.37 4.05
CA GLU A 229 -6.57 -21.46 4.99
C GLU A 229 -5.20 -22.15 4.86
N VAL A 230 -4.55 -22.06 3.70
CA VAL A 230 -3.29 -22.75 3.41
C VAL A 230 -2.36 -21.84 2.61
N ILE A 231 -1.09 -21.74 3.05
CA ILE A 231 -0.01 -21.18 2.23
C ILE A 231 0.65 -22.32 1.45
N PRO A 232 0.65 -22.28 0.10
CA PRO A 232 1.15 -23.36 -0.75
C PRO A 232 2.69 -23.41 -0.81
N ASP A 233 3.22 -24.46 -1.43
CA ASP A 233 4.65 -24.58 -1.70
C ASP A 233 5.14 -23.43 -2.60
N ASN A 234 6.37 -22.98 -2.36
CA ASN A 234 7.02 -21.91 -3.13
C ASN A 234 6.24 -20.58 -3.17
N ALA A 235 5.29 -20.36 -2.24
CA ALA A 235 4.42 -19.19 -2.21
C ALA A 235 5.18 -17.87 -2.37
N PHE A 236 6.34 -17.76 -1.70
CA PHE A 236 7.15 -16.54 -1.66
C PHE A 236 8.44 -16.64 -2.49
N GLN A 237 8.59 -17.66 -3.34
CA GLN A 237 9.87 -17.99 -3.96
C GLN A 237 10.41 -16.86 -4.86
N SER A 238 9.53 -16.14 -5.57
CA SER A 238 9.93 -15.09 -6.53
C SER A 238 10.55 -13.86 -5.86
N PHE A 239 10.18 -13.56 -4.61
CA PHE A 239 10.64 -12.39 -3.84
C PHE A 239 11.22 -12.75 -2.46
N GLY A 240 11.40 -14.04 -2.14
CA GLY A 240 11.82 -14.50 -0.81
C GLY A 240 13.21 -14.04 -0.36
N ARG A 241 14.06 -13.61 -1.30
CA ARG A 241 15.36 -12.98 -1.00
C ARG A 241 15.24 -11.55 -0.48
N TYR A 242 14.10 -10.90 -0.70
CA TYR A 242 13.86 -9.50 -0.36
C TYR A 242 12.86 -9.34 0.79
N MET A 243 11.88 -10.24 0.90
CA MET A 243 10.82 -10.16 1.91
C MET A 243 11.38 -10.14 3.33
N GLN A 244 11.14 -9.03 4.03
CA GLN A 244 11.56 -8.78 5.41
C GLN A 244 10.40 -8.87 6.39
N THR A 245 9.19 -8.51 5.97
CA THR A 245 8.01 -8.41 6.82
C THR A 245 6.83 -9.12 6.19
N LEU A 246 6.21 -10.05 6.92
CA LEU A 246 5.08 -10.85 6.46
C LEU A 246 3.96 -10.83 7.51
N HIS A 247 2.79 -10.35 7.13
CA HIS A 247 1.61 -10.39 7.98
C HIS A 247 0.59 -11.39 7.45
N LEU A 248 0.35 -12.43 8.25
CA LEU A 248 -0.61 -13.51 8.00
C LEU A 248 -1.59 -13.70 9.18
N ASP A 249 -1.75 -12.70 10.03
CA ASP A 249 -2.61 -12.76 11.21
C ASP A 249 -4.11 -12.73 10.84
N ASN A 250 -4.96 -13.33 11.67
CA ASN A 250 -6.40 -13.31 11.50
C ASN A 250 -6.92 -13.93 10.18
N MET A 251 -6.24 -14.96 9.65
CA MET A 251 -6.56 -15.56 8.32
C MET A 251 -7.34 -16.87 8.37
N LYS A 252 -7.59 -17.41 9.58
CA LYS A 252 -8.06 -18.81 9.79
C LYS A 252 -7.07 -19.84 9.22
N LEU A 253 -5.80 -19.47 9.11
CA LEU A 253 -4.75 -20.29 8.52
C LEU A 253 -4.58 -21.60 9.29
N LYS A 254 -4.73 -22.73 8.61
CA LYS A 254 -4.66 -24.08 9.20
C LYS A 254 -3.26 -24.66 9.12
N LYS A 255 -2.56 -24.44 8.00
CA LYS A 255 -1.20 -24.96 7.79
C LYS A 255 -0.42 -24.16 6.74
N PHE A 256 0.89 -24.28 6.82
CA PHE A 256 1.80 -24.04 5.71
C PHE A 256 2.09 -25.37 5.01
N ALA A 257 2.27 -25.35 3.70
CA ALA A 257 2.87 -26.48 2.99
C ALA A 257 4.36 -26.62 3.37
N ASP A 258 4.93 -27.82 3.20
CA ASP A 258 6.27 -28.16 3.67
C ASP A 258 7.37 -27.30 3.03
N ASN A 259 7.15 -26.86 1.79
CA ASN A 259 8.08 -26.02 1.01
C ASN A 259 7.55 -24.58 0.84
N ALA A 260 6.65 -24.12 1.72
CA ALA A 260 6.07 -22.77 1.63
C ALA A 260 7.11 -21.65 1.67
N PHE A 261 8.14 -21.79 2.52
CA PHE A 261 9.22 -20.81 2.70
C PHE A 261 10.48 -21.10 1.87
N THR A 262 10.38 -21.92 0.82
CA THR A 262 11.50 -22.17 -0.09
C THR A 262 11.97 -20.86 -0.74
N GLY A 263 13.27 -20.57 -0.65
CA GLY A 263 13.87 -19.35 -1.17
C GLY A 263 13.79 -18.13 -0.23
N VAL A 264 13.08 -18.24 0.90
CA VAL A 264 12.97 -17.15 1.87
C VAL A 264 14.24 -17.05 2.72
N THR A 265 14.96 -15.93 2.59
CA THR A 265 16.29 -15.74 3.21
C THR A 265 16.49 -14.39 3.91
N ALA A 266 15.51 -13.49 3.82
CA ALA A 266 15.57 -12.15 4.40
C ALA A 266 14.52 -11.86 5.48
N LEU A 267 13.64 -12.82 5.80
CA LEU A 267 12.51 -12.60 6.71
C LEU A 267 12.98 -12.26 8.14
N LYS A 268 12.55 -11.09 8.63
CA LYS A 268 12.85 -10.56 9.98
C LYS A 268 11.62 -10.52 10.86
N ALA A 269 10.45 -10.22 10.29
CA ALA A 269 9.20 -10.07 11.01
C ALA A 269 8.10 -10.96 10.39
N ALA A 270 7.44 -11.77 11.22
CA ALA A 270 6.31 -12.59 10.81
C ALA A 270 5.16 -12.50 11.83
N HIS A 271 3.96 -12.18 11.35
CA HIS A 271 2.76 -12.07 12.18
C HIS A 271 1.78 -13.20 11.87
N LEU A 272 1.60 -14.12 12.80
CA LEU A 272 0.83 -15.36 12.63
C LEU A 272 -0.28 -15.52 13.67
N GLU A 273 -0.54 -14.51 14.50
CA GLU A 273 -1.53 -14.56 15.56
C GLU A 273 -2.96 -14.75 15.05
N ASN A 274 -3.83 -15.25 15.93
CA ASN A 274 -5.25 -15.44 15.66
C ASN A 274 -5.51 -16.33 14.42
N ASN A 275 -4.85 -17.48 14.38
CA ASN A 275 -4.99 -18.47 13.32
C ASN A 275 -5.37 -19.84 13.91
N ARG A 276 -5.34 -20.88 13.06
CA ARG A 276 -5.65 -22.27 13.43
C ARG A 276 -4.42 -23.17 13.23
N LEU A 277 -3.22 -22.60 13.33
CA LEU A 277 -1.98 -23.33 13.13
C LEU A 277 -1.77 -24.32 14.27
N THR A 278 -1.37 -25.54 13.92
CA THR A 278 -0.94 -26.55 14.89
C THR A 278 0.58 -26.69 14.91
N GLN A 279 1.26 -26.30 13.85
CA GLN A 279 2.70 -26.46 13.66
C GLN A 279 3.24 -25.45 12.65
N LEU A 280 4.56 -25.23 12.69
CA LEU A 280 5.31 -24.52 11.65
C LEU A 280 6.01 -25.54 10.74
N PRO A 281 6.23 -25.22 9.45
CA PRO A 281 6.93 -26.12 8.53
C PRO A 281 8.42 -26.22 8.92
N ARG A 282 9.07 -27.32 8.55
CA ARG A 282 10.48 -27.57 8.93
C ARG A 282 11.45 -26.52 8.38
N ASN A 283 11.12 -25.92 7.24
CA ASN A 283 11.90 -24.88 6.58
C ASN A 283 11.53 -23.45 7.03
N PHE A 284 10.78 -23.28 8.11
CA PHE A 284 10.45 -21.94 8.61
C PHE A 284 11.74 -21.16 8.95
N PRO A 285 11.91 -19.92 8.42
CA PRO A 285 13.20 -19.23 8.43
C PRO A 285 13.45 -18.50 9.76
N PHE A 286 14.05 -19.19 10.73
CA PHE A 286 14.39 -18.59 12.03
C PHE A 286 15.73 -17.83 12.07
N ASP A 287 16.59 -17.97 11.05
CA ASP A 287 17.99 -17.50 11.12
C ASP A 287 18.13 -15.97 11.26
N LYS A 288 17.27 -15.19 10.59
CA LYS A 288 17.23 -13.71 10.67
C LYS A 288 16.00 -13.18 11.43
N MET A 289 15.23 -14.07 12.05
CA MET A 289 13.95 -13.72 12.66
C MET A 289 14.17 -12.87 13.94
N GLU A 290 13.65 -11.65 13.91
CA GLU A 290 13.69 -10.67 14.99
C GLU A 290 12.35 -10.66 15.74
N THR A 291 11.25 -10.58 15.00
CA THR A 291 9.87 -10.47 15.52
C THR A 291 9.00 -11.59 14.97
N LEU A 292 8.41 -12.38 15.86
CA LEU A 292 7.42 -13.40 15.49
C LEU A 292 6.24 -13.28 16.44
N THR A 293 5.03 -13.06 15.95
CA THR A 293 3.80 -13.15 16.77
C THR A 293 3.05 -14.42 16.39
N LEU A 294 2.63 -15.18 17.40
CA LEU A 294 2.14 -16.55 17.21
C LEU A 294 0.99 -16.92 18.16
N SER A 295 0.50 -15.93 18.91
CA SER A 295 -0.54 -16.10 19.92
C SER A 295 -1.87 -16.53 19.31
N ARG A 296 -2.70 -17.19 20.11
CA ARG A 296 -4.05 -17.64 19.71
C ARG A 296 -4.00 -18.58 18.50
N ASN A 297 -3.15 -19.59 18.57
CA ASN A 297 -3.12 -20.73 17.66
C ASN A 297 -3.33 -22.04 18.43
N ALA A 298 -3.56 -23.13 17.69
CA ALA A 298 -3.86 -24.44 18.25
C ALA A 298 -2.60 -25.33 18.32
N TRP A 299 -1.50 -24.81 18.86
CA TRP A 299 -0.18 -25.45 18.79
C TRP A 299 -0.16 -26.89 19.33
N HIS A 300 0.37 -27.81 18.52
CA HIS A 300 0.60 -29.20 18.87
C HIS A 300 2.06 -29.39 19.29
N CYS A 301 2.28 -29.51 20.60
CA CYS A 301 3.59 -29.57 21.22
C CYS A 301 4.25 -30.95 21.08
N ASN A 302 4.92 -31.14 19.95
CA ASN A 302 5.80 -32.27 19.65
C ASN A 302 7.16 -31.77 19.11
N CYS A 303 7.99 -32.67 18.57
CA CYS A 303 9.31 -32.31 18.07
C CYS A 303 9.35 -31.43 16.81
N GLN A 304 8.23 -31.19 16.12
CA GLN A 304 8.18 -30.25 15.00
C GLN A 304 8.33 -28.81 15.48
N LEU A 305 7.85 -28.49 16.68
CA LEU A 305 8.01 -27.17 17.30
C LEU A 305 9.39 -26.96 17.96
N ALA A 306 10.32 -27.92 17.87
CA ALA A 306 11.61 -27.84 18.54
C ALA A 306 12.48 -26.67 18.02
N HIS A 307 12.36 -26.30 16.74
CA HIS A 307 13.05 -25.13 16.19
C HIS A 307 12.49 -23.82 16.75
N LEU A 308 11.16 -23.69 16.83
CA LEU A 308 10.49 -22.56 17.45
C LEU A 308 10.93 -22.38 18.90
N ARG A 309 10.88 -23.46 19.68
CA ARG A 309 11.32 -23.43 21.09
C ARG A 309 12.76 -22.96 21.24
N ARG A 310 13.68 -23.44 20.39
CA ARG A 310 15.09 -23.03 20.43
C ARG A 310 15.22 -21.53 20.17
N TRP A 311 14.49 -21.01 19.20
CA TRP A 311 14.46 -19.58 18.91
C TRP A 311 13.91 -18.80 20.12
N GLN A 312 12.79 -19.19 20.71
CA GLN A 312 12.23 -18.52 21.90
C GLN A 312 13.19 -18.50 23.09
N LYS A 313 13.90 -19.61 23.37
CA LYS A 313 14.89 -19.67 24.45
C LYS A 313 16.11 -18.77 24.22
N GLY A 314 16.41 -18.39 22.98
CA GLY A 314 17.53 -17.51 22.66
C GLY A 314 17.35 -16.07 23.15
N ASN A 315 16.12 -15.63 23.43
CA ASN A 315 15.86 -14.32 24.03
C ASN A 315 14.54 -14.33 24.82
N ARG A 316 14.59 -14.03 26.12
CA ARG A 316 13.43 -14.08 27.03
C ARG A 316 12.30 -13.12 26.65
N THR A 317 12.59 -12.03 25.93
CA THR A 317 11.57 -11.05 25.48
C THR A 317 10.79 -11.51 24.24
N ARG A 318 11.22 -12.60 23.57
CA ARG A 318 10.48 -13.17 22.44
C ARG A 318 9.08 -13.59 22.87
N THR A 319 8.16 -13.57 21.93
CA THR A 319 6.78 -14.01 22.18
C THR A 319 6.73 -15.50 22.54
N ASP A 320 5.67 -15.85 23.26
CA ASP A 320 5.35 -17.23 23.60
C ASP A 320 3.86 -17.47 23.47
N ASP A 321 3.48 -18.73 23.36
CA ASP A 321 2.09 -19.19 23.42
C ASP A 321 2.06 -20.56 24.09
N THR A 322 0.87 -21.08 24.29
CA THR A 322 0.63 -22.31 25.03
C THR A 322 0.31 -23.47 24.09
N CYS A 323 0.67 -24.67 24.54
CA CYS A 323 0.28 -25.91 23.89
C CYS A 323 -1.23 -26.09 23.97
N SER A 324 -1.87 -26.39 22.84
CA SER A 324 -3.26 -26.84 22.81
C SER A 324 -3.37 -28.36 22.86
N THR A 325 -2.41 -29.06 22.25
CA THR A 325 -2.33 -30.53 22.23
C THR A 325 -0.86 -30.98 22.35
N PRO A 326 -0.59 -32.24 22.74
CA PRO A 326 -1.52 -33.22 23.32
C PRO A 326 -2.07 -32.78 24.69
N ALA A 327 -3.15 -33.42 25.15
CA ALA A 327 -3.89 -33.02 26.36
C ALA A 327 -3.00 -32.89 27.61
N GLN A 328 -2.01 -33.78 27.75
CA GLN A 328 -1.03 -33.79 28.85
C GLN A 328 -0.19 -32.51 28.99
N TYR A 329 -0.05 -31.72 27.91
CA TYR A 329 0.72 -30.47 27.93
C TYR A 329 -0.15 -29.23 27.72
N ARG A 330 -1.47 -29.39 27.67
CA ARG A 330 -2.40 -28.30 27.36
C ARG A 330 -2.25 -27.14 28.36
N GLY A 331 -2.21 -25.91 27.84
CA GLY A 331 -2.03 -24.68 28.62
C GLY A 331 -0.59 -24.41 29.07
N GLN A 332 0.35 -25.34 28.88
CA GLN A 332 1.76 -25.10 29.19
C GLN A 332 2.42 -24.26 28.10
N SER A 333 3.33 -23.38 28.50
CA SER A 333 4.18 -22.61 27.58
C SER A 333 4.98 -23.53 26.65
N ILE A 334 5.04 -23.20 25.35
CA ILE A 334 5.86 -23.91 24.35
C ILE A 334 7.36 -23.82 24.70
N ARG A 335 7.80 -22.68 25.23
CA ARG A 335 9.17 -22.45 25.68
C ARG A 335 9.58 -23.44 26.78
N ASP A 336 8.70 -23.65 27.75
CA ASP A 336 9.06 -24.28 29.03
C ASP A 336 8.58 -25.73 29.18
N THR A 337 7.59 -26.16 28.39
CA THR A 337 7.02 -27.51 28.48
C THR A 337 8.08 -28.64 28.36
N PRO A 338 7.92 -29.74 29.11
CA PRO A 338 8.76 -30.92 28.97
C PRO A 338 8.57 -31.65 27.63
N ALA A 339 7.46 -31.43 26.92
CA ALA A 339 7.11 -32.11 25.67
C ALA A 339 8.21 -32.07 24.61
N LEU A 340 8.98 -30.97 24.58
CA LEU A 340 10.04 -30.75 23.61
C LEU A 340 11.45 -31.01 24.15
N ARG A 341 11.61 -31.49 25.41
CA ARG A 341 12.95 -31.61 26.05
C ARG A 341 13.82 -32.67 25.38
N THR A 342 13.23 -33.75 24.93
CA THR A 342 13.93 -34.90 24.33
C THR A 342 14.09 -34.79 22.81
N CYS A 343 13.57 -33.72 22.20
CA CYS A 343 13.59 -33.54 20.76
C CYS A 343 15.01 -33.25 20.25
N LYS A 344 15.56 -34.20 19.49
CA LYS A 344 16.85 -34.05 18.84
C LYS A 344 16.72 -33.05 17.70
N LEU A 345 17.51 -32.00 17.76
CA LEU A 345 17.62 -31.01 16.71
C LEU A 345 18.84 -31.34 15.85
N PRO A 346 18.72 -31.34 14.51
CA PRO A 346 19.89 -31.56 13.66
C PRO A 346 20.93 -30.49 13.97
N THR A 347 22.13 -30.94 14.39
CA THR A 347 23.30 -30.08 14.55
C THR A 347 23.63 -29.48 13.19
N LYS A 348 23.74 -28.15 13.06
CA LYS A 348 24.24 -27.51 11.84
C LYS A 348 25.60 -28.15 11.53
N ARG A 349 25.66 -29.04 10.53
CA ARG A 349 26.94 -29.52 10.00
C ARG A 349 27.64 -28.27 9.47
N SER A 350 28.71 -27.85 10.13
CA SER A 350 29.64 -26.89 9.56
C SER A 350 30.07 -27.45 8.21
N ARG A 351 29.69 -26.81 7.10
CA ARG A 351 30.35 -27.02 5.82
C ARG A 351 31.80 -26.60 6.03
N LYS A 352 32.68 -27.54 6.42
CA LYS A 352 34.11 -27.38 6.20
C LYS A 352 34.26 -27.18 4.70
N GLY A 353 34.67 -25.98 4.30
CA GLY A 353 34.98 -25.69 2.92
C GLY A 353 36.04 -26.67 2.45
N SER A 354 35.69 -27.49 1.47
CA SER A 354 36.67 -28.12 0.59
C SER A 354 37.30 -27.01 -0.24
N ARG A 355 38.49 -26.56 0.17
CA ARG A 355 39.42 -25.91 -0.75
C ARG A 355 39.85 -26.97 -1.77
N HIS A 356 39.51 -26.75 -3.03
CA HIS A 356 40.29 -27.20 -4.18
C HIS A 356 40.30 -26.08 -5.20
#